data_AF-A0A2M9K2T5-F1
#
_entry.id   AF-A0A2M9K2T5-F1
#
_cell.length_a   1.000
_cell.length_b   1.000
_cell.length_c   1.000
_cell.angle_alpha   90.00
_cell.angle_beta   90.00
_cell.angle_gamma   90.00
#
_symmetry.space_group_name_H-M   'P 1'
#
loop_
_entity.id
_entity.type
_entity.pdbx_description
1 polymer ?
#
loop_
_entity_poly.entity_id
_entity_poly.type
_entity_poly.pdbx_seq_one_letter_code
_entity_poly.pdbx_strand_id
1 'polypeptide(L)'
;MHAPRSDSETGTVGFARWVPVTGADDDYAGEMVLVGGPDAGRVGRWSSSDSSCLHHEYASFSTYLDAVADALESGTGPLACRNRVVPGVALGSLVWQDPQAVSAVEAEWVPVHRSR
;
A
#
# COMPACT_ATOMS: atom_id res chain seq x y z
N MET A 1 24.58 5.61 -8.46
CA MET A 1 23.45 6.49 -8.15
C MET A 1 22.73 6.73 -9.47
N HIS A 2 21.61 6.03 -9.73
CA HIS A 2 20.84 6.21 -10.97
C HIS A 2 19.67 7.12 -10.65
N ALA A 3 19.50 8.17 -11.47
CA ALA A 3 18.42 9.15 -11.31
C ALA A 3 17.05 8.50 -11.60
N PRO A 4 15.99 8.94 -10.90
CA PRO A 4 14.61 8.58 -11.26
C PRO A 4 14.33 9.00 -12.70
N ARG A 5 13.70 8.11 -13.49
CA ARG A 5 13.20 8.44 -14.82
C ARG A 5 11.70 8.68 -14.72
N SER A 6 11.27 9.92 -14.93
CA SER A 6 9.86 10.23 -15.12
C SER A 6 9.48 9.87 -16.56
N ASP A 7 8.50 9.01 -16.74
CA ASP A 7 7.82 8.85 -18.02
C ASP A 7 6.80 9.98 -18.18
N SER A 8 7.01 10.84 -19.18
CA SER A 8 6.21 12.04 -19.41
C SER A 8 4.79 11.74 -19.89
N GLU A 9 4.52 10.53 -20.40
CA GLU A 9 3.19 10.15 -20.88
C GLU A 9 2.30 9.55 -19.77
N THR A 10 2.91 8.94 -18.75
CA THR A 10 2.18 8.22 -17.70
C THR A 10 2.31 8.85 -16.32
N GLY A 11 3.22 9.83 -16.13
CA GLY A 11 3.55 10.38 -14.81
C GLY A 11 4.32 9.41 -13.91
N THR A 12 4.64 8.21 -14.40
CA THR A 12 5.32 7.17 -13.64
C THR A 12 6.77 7.54 -13.43
N VAL A 13 7.16 7.77 -12.17
CA VAL A 13 8.56 7.94 -11.81
C VAL A 13 9.15 6.55 -11.55
N GLY A 14 9.78 5.97 -12.57
CA GLY A 14 10.41 4.67 -12.50
C GLY A 14 11.79 4.74 -11.86
N PHE A 15 11.99 3.99 -10.78
CA PHE A 15 13.32 3.66 -10.29
C PHE A 15 13.74 2.32 -10.89
N ALA A 16 14.90 2.25 -11.56
CA ALA A 16 15.33 1.13 -12.40
C ALA A 16 15.45 -0.27 -11.72
N ARG A 17 15.03 -0.42 -10.46
CA ARG A 17 15.03 -1.67 -9.70
C ARG A 17 13.73 -1.93 -8.94
N TRP A 18 12.68 -1.16 -9.19
CA TRP A 18 11.40 -1.35 -8.51
C TRP A 18 10.29 -1.57 -9.53
N VAL A 19 9.44 -2.56 -9.25
CA VAL A 19 8.29 -2.91 -10.09
C VAL A 19 7.01 -2.62 -9.30
N PRO A 20 6.10 -1.78 -9.81
CA PRO A 20 4.82 -1.53 -9.15
C PRO A 20 3.96 -2.79 -9.15
N VAL A 21 3.32 -3.07 -8.01
CA VAL A 21 2.37 -4.18 -7.86
C VAL A 21 0.97 -3.70 -7.47
N THR A 22 0.84 -2.52 -6.88
CA THR A 22 -0.45 -1.86 -6.64
C THR A 22 -0.43 -0.42 -7.14
N GLY A 23 -1.62 0.15 -7.35
CA GLY A 23 -1.78 1.52 -7.84
C GLY A 23 -1.42 2.59 -6.80
N ALA A 24 -1.27 3.82 -7.28
CA ALA A 24 -0.96 4.98 -6.45
C ALA A 24 -2.05 5.25 -5.39
N ASP A 25 -1.61 5.68 -4.22
CA ASP A 25 -2.44 6.10 -3.10
C ASP A 25 -1.83 7.39 -2.54
N ASP A 26 -2.55 8.49 -2.75
CA ASP A 26 -2.17 9.88 -2.47
C ASP A 26 -0.71 10.21 -2.83
N ASP A 27 0.18 10.17 -1.84
CA ASP A 27 1.59 10.57 -1.92
C ASP A 27 2.55 9.45 -2.38
N TYR A 28 2.05 8.22 -2.55
CA TYR A 28 2.84 7.04 -2.89
C TYR A 28 2.41 6.45 -4.22
N ALA A 29 3.37 5.92 -4.98
CA ALA A 29 3.09 5.19 -6.23
C ALA A 29 2.45 3.80 -6.02
N GLY A 30 2.10 3.46 -4.77
CA GLY A 30 1.63 2.14 -4.37
C GLY A 30 2.72 1.28 -3.72
N GLU A 31 2.43 -0.01 -3.61
CA GLU A 31 3.37 -1.04 -3.18
C GLU A 31 4.23 -1.46 -4.37
N MET A 32 5.53 -1.64 -4.12
CA MET A 32 6.55 -1.90 -5.13
C MET A 32 7.40 -3.09 -4.70
N VAL A 33 7.82 -3.93 -5.66
CA VAL A 33 8.77 -5.03 -5.43
C VAL A 33 10.17 -4.63 -5.88
N LEU A 34 11.18 -4.80 -5.03
CA LEU A 34 12.58 -4.59 -5.41
C LEU A 34 13.09 -5.78 -6.25
N VAL A 35 13.67 -5.53 -7.43
CA VAL A 35 14.14 -6.57 -8.36
C VAL A 35 15.66 -6.69 -8.45
N GLY A 36 16.43 -5.98 -7.62
CA GLY A 36 17.89 -6.09 -7.66
C GLY A 36 18.62 -5.64 -6.40
N GLY A 37 19.73 -6.29 -6.11
CA GLY A 37 20.51 -6.10 -4.88
C GLY A 37 20.21 -7.16 -3.81
N PRO A 38 20.79 -7.03 -2.61
CA PRO A 38 20.64 -8.00 -1.52
C PRO A 38 19.20 -8.10 -0.98
N ASP A 39 18.38 -7.08 -1.22
CA ASP A 39 16.98 -7.01 -0.78
C ASP A 39 15.97 -7.34 -1.90
N ALA A 40 16.43 -7.94 -3.01
CA ALA A 40 15.55 -8.33 -4.10
C ALA A 40 14.44 -9.29 -3.60
N GLY A 41 13.21 -9.06 -4.07
CA GLY A 41 12.00 -9.79 -3.68
C GLY A 41 11.21 -9.13 -2.56
N ARG A 42 11.80 -8.20 -1.81
CA ARG A 42 11.11 -7.47 -0.74
C ARG A 42 10.11 -6.46 -1.31
N VAL A 43 9.05 -6.19 -0.55
CA VAL A 43 8.01 -5.20 -0.86
C VAL A 43 8.14 -4.00 0.06
N GLY A 44 7.87 -2.81 -0.48
CA GLY A 44 7.73 -1.58 0.28
C GLY A 44 7.07 -0.49 -0.56
N ARG A 45 6.86 0.68 0.05
CA ARG A 45 6.28 1.85 -0.64
C ARG A 45 7.36 2.81 -1.12
N TRP A 46 7.05 3.45 -2.25
CA TRP A 46 7.88 4.52 -2.79
C TRP A 46 7.09 5.82 -2.84
N SER A 47 7.65 6.86 -2.23
CA SER A 47 7.08 8.21 -2.22
C SER A 47 7.63 9.00 -3.41
N SER A 48 6.72 9.57 -4.21
CA SER A 48 7.10 10.52 -5.27
C SER A 48 7.45 11.89 -4.74
N SER A 49 6.86 12.31 -3.62
CA SER A 49 7.09 13.62 -3.00
C SER A 49 8.51 13.73 -2.44
N ASP A 50 8.95 12.71 -1.70
CA ASP A 50 10.24 12.75 -1.02
C ASP A 50 11.33 11.93 -1.74
N SER A 51 11.00 11.31 -2.87
CA SER A 51 11.88 10.39 -3.62
C SER A 51 12.52 9.31 -2.74
N SER A 52 11.84 8.94 -1.66
CA SER A 52 12.36 8.05 -0.62
C SER A 52 11.64 6.70 -0.69
N CYS A 53 12.41 5.62 -0.43
CA CYS A 53 11.83 4.31 -0.18
C CYS A 53 11.41 4.28 1.29
N LEU A 54 10.10 4.19 1.54
CA LEU A 54 9.60 3.86 2.86
C LEU A 54 9.70 2.35 3.03
N HIS A 55 10.87 1.93 3.52
CA HIS A 55 11.21 0.67 4.16
C HIS A 55 10.81 -0.66 3.47
N HIS A 56 11.67 -1.67 3.64
CA HIS A 56 11.40 -3.04 3.23
C HIS A 56 10.45 -3.72 4.23
N GLU A 57 9.17 -3.41 4.13
CA GLU A 57 8.15 -3.76 5.13
C GLU A 57 7.73 -5.23 5.06
N TYR A 58 7.81 -5.83 3.88
CA TYR A 58 7.55 -7.26 3.71
C TYR A 58 8.76 -7.95 3.10
N ALA A 59 9.11 -9.10 3.69
CA ALA A 59 10.26 -9.90 3.26
C ALA A 59 10.08 -10.45 1.83
N SER A 60 8.84 -10.64 1.39
CA SER A 60 8.49 -11.07 0.05
C SER A 60 7.10 -10.56 -0.35
N PHE A 61 6.78 -10.70 -1.64
CA PHE A 61 5.42 -10.45 -2.14
C PHE A 61 4.39 -11.39 -1.52
N SER A 62 4.75 -12.65 -1.22
CA SER A 62 3.82 -13.57 -0.53
C SER A 62 3.48 -13.08 0.88
N THR A 63 4.47 -12.62 1.66
CA THR A 63 4.22 -12.08 3.00
C THR A 63 3.36 -10.81 2.97
N TYR A 64 3.48 -10.00 1.91
CA TYR A 64 2.57 -8.89 1.70
C TYR A 64 1.12 -9.38 1.46
N LEU A 65 0.93 -10.38 0.60
CA LEU A 65 -0.40 -10.95 0.34
C LEU A 65 -1.00 -11.63 1.58
N ASP A 66 -0.18 -12.33 2.36
CA ASP A 66 -0.61 -12.92 3.65
C ASP A 66 -1.11 -11.82 4.59
N ALA A 67 -0.40 -10.68 4.68
CA ALA A 67 -0.83 -9.56 5.51
C ALA A 67 -2.13 -8.89 5.01
N VAL A 68 -2.36 -8.87 3.69
CA VAL A 68 -3.64 -8.41 3.11
C VAL A 68 -4.76 -9.38 3.48
N ALA A 69 -4.53 -10.69 3.34
CA ALA A 69 -5.49 -11.73 3.69
C ALA A 69 -5.85 -11.69 5.18
N ASP A 70 -4.85 -11.64 6.07
CA ASP A 70 -5.05 -11.56 7.53
C ASP A 70 -5.93 -10.36 7.90
N ALA A 71 -5.70 -9.21 7.27
CA ALA A 71 -6.48 -8.01 7.53
C ALA A 71 -7.90 -8.10 6.97
N LEU A 72 -8.08 -8.77 5.83
CA LEU A 72 -9.38 -9.16 5.24
C LEU A 72 -10.06 -10.36 5.90
N GLU A 73 -9.48 -10.98 6.92
CA GLU A 73 -10.12 -12.06 7.68
C GLU A 73 -10.40 -11.64 9.13
N SER A 74 -9.54 -10.80 9.70
CA SER A 74 -9.56 -10.44 11.11
C SER A 74 -9.86 -8.97 11.38
N GLY A 75 -9.72 -8.10 10.39
CA GLY A 75 -9.71 -6.64 10.59
C GLY A 75 -8.48 -6.14 11.37
N THR A 76 -7.47 -6.99 11.55
CA THR A 76 -6.23 -6.71 12.30
C THR A 76 -5.00 -7.21 11.53
N GLY A 77 -3.81 -7.14 12.11
CA GLY A 77 -2.59 -7.68 11.52
C GLY A 77 -1.66 -6.62 10.93
N PRO A 78 -0.56 -7.04 10.26
CA PRO A 78 0.55 -6.16 9.92
C PRO A 78 0.14 -4.97 9.05
N LEU A 79 -0.75 -5.18 8.08
CA LEU A 79 -1.26 -4.11 7.21
C LEU A 79 -2.14 -3.13 7.99
N ALA A 80 -3.04 -3.65 8.83
CA ALA A 80 -3.99 -2.83 9.58
C ALA A 80 -3.31 -1.98 10.68
N CYS A 81 -2.35 -2.57 11.39
CA CYS A 81 -1.59 -1.89 12.44
C CYS A 81 -0.71 -0.76 11.88
N ARG A 82 -0.16 -0.93 10.67
CA ARG A 82 0.78 0.00 10.05
C ARG A 82 0.15 1.36 9.80
N ASN A 83 -1.01 1.38 9.18
CA ASN A 83 -1.65 2.63 8.76
C ASN A 83 -2.84 3.00 9.65
N ARG A 84 -3.11 2.23 10.72
CA ARG A 84 -4.34 2.30 11.53
C ARG A 84 -5.62 2.22 10.70
N VAL A 85 -5.51 1.66 9.49
CA VAL A 85 -6.62 1.46 8.58
C VAL A 85 -7.11 0.03 8.69
N VAL A 86 -8.40 -0.18 8.56
CA VAL A 86 -8.99 -1.52 8.49
C VAL A 86 -9.84 -1.63 7.23
N PRO A 87 -10.06 -2.83 6.70
CA PRO A 87 -10.83 -2.97 5.47
C PRO A 87 -12.31 -2.78 5.78
N GLY A 88 -12.98 -1.98 4.95
CA GLY A 88 -14.42 -1.82 4.96
C GLY A 88 -14.97 -1.59 3.56
N VAL A 89 -16.28 -1.51 3.47
CA VAL A 89 -17.01 -1.26 2.23
C VAL A 89 -17.66 0.12 2.33
N ALA A 90 -17.44 0.93 1.30
CA ALA A 90 -18.13 2.20 1.09
C ALA A 90 -18.52 2.30 -0.38
N LEU A 91 -19.75 2.71 -0.69
CA LEU A 91 -20.27 2.84 -2.06
C LEU A 91 -20.06 1.57 -2.92
N GLY A 92 -20.13 0.38 -2.31
CA GLY A 92 -19.92 -0.89 -3.00
C GLY A 92 -18.46 -1.22 -3.35
N SER A 93 -17.50 -0.45 -2.83
CA SER A 93 -16.06 -0.64 -3.05
C SER A 93 -15.35 -1.03 -1.75
N LEU A 94 -14.34 -1.91 -1.85
CA LEU A 94 -13.42 -2.21 -0.76
C LEU A 94 -12.48 -1.02 -0.57
N VAL A 95 -12.43 -0.48 0.64
CA VAL A 95 -11.60 0.66 1.02
C VAL A 95 -10.91 0.39 2.36
N TRP A 96 -9.69 0.90 2.51
CA TRP A 96 -8.92 0.84 3.75
C TRP A 96 -9.04 2.20 4.44
N GLN A 97 -9.64 2.24 5.64
CA GLN A 97 -9.90 3.51 6.33
C GLN A 97 -9.60 3.40 7.83
N ASP A 98 -9.10 4.48 8.42
CA ASP A 98 -9.00 4.61 9.88
C ASP A 98 -10.43 4.80 10.45
N PRO A 99 -10.93 3.87 11.31
CA PRO A 99 -12.25 3.98 11.91
C PRO A 99 -12.47 5.26 12.74
N GLN A 100 -11.39 5.91 13.17
CA GLN A 100 -11.43 7.15 13.95
C GLN A 100 -11.32 8.40 13.07
N ALA A 101 -10.97 8.27 11.79
CA ALA A 101 -10.91 9.39 10.88
C ALA A 101 -12.33 9.85 10.51
N VAL A 102 -12.56 11.16 10.60
CA VAL A 102 -13.81 11.78 10.13
C VAL A 102 -13.85 11.63 8.61
N SER A 103 -14.81 10.86 8.09
CA SER A 103 -14.97 10.68 6.65
C SER A 103 -15.25 12.03 5.98
N ALA A 104 -14.44 12.39 4.98
CA ALA A 104 -14.68 13.55 4.13
C ALA A 104 -15.86 13.33 3.16
N VAL A 105 -16.30 12.08 3.01
CA VAL A 105 -17.38 11.67 2.10
C VAL A 105 -18.58 11.19 2.93
N GLU A 106 -19.79 11.66 2.60
CA GLU A 106 -21.06 11.26 3.23
C GLU A 106 -21.45 9.79 2.95
N ALA A 107 -20.52 8.95 2.51
CA ALA A 107 -20.76 7.53 2.33
C ALA A 107 -20.50 6.81 3.66
N GLU A 108 -21.51 6.07 4.13
CA GLU A 108 -21.34 5.18 5.27
C GLU A 108 -20.28 4.12 4.94
N TRP A 109 -19.23 4.09 5.74
CA TRP A 109 -18.21 3.05 5.71
C TRP A 109 -18.59 1.97 6.72
N VAL A 110 -18.59 0.71 6.26
CA VAL A 110 -18.91 -0.44 7.12
C VAL A 110 -17.72 -1.41 7.11
N PRO A 111 -17.17 -1.80 8.26
CA PRO A 111 -16.02 -2.71 8.30
C PRO A 111 -16.38 -4.09 7.72
N VAL A 112 -15.45 -4.69 6.98
CA VAL A 112 -15.60 -6.05 6.43
C VAL A 112 -15.77 -7.06 7.57
N HIS A 113 -15.02 -6.86 8.67
CA HIS A 113 -15.15 -7.65 9.89
C HIS A 113 -15.91 -6.87 10.95
N ARG A 114 -16.99 -7.46 11.43
CA ARG A 114 -17.61 -7.01 12.67
C ARG A 114 -16.81 -7.62 13.82
N SER A 115 -16.29 -6.78 14.69
CA SER A 115 -15.75 -7.22 15.99
C SER A 115 -16.81 -8.12 16.65
N ARG A 116 -16.42 -9.36 16.95
CA ARG A 116 -17.25 -10.28 17.73
C ARG A 116 -17.31 -9.86 19.18
#